data_AF-A0A512DCZ9-F1
#
_entry.id   AF-A0A512DCZ9-F1
#
_cell.length_a   1.000
_cell.length_b   1.000
_cell.length_c   1.000
_cell.angle_alpha   90.00
_cell.angle_beta   90.00
_cell.angle_gamma   90.00
#
_symmetry.space_group_name_H-M   'P 1'
#
loop_
_entity.id
_entity.type
_entity.pdbx_description
1 polymer ?
#
loop_
_entity_poly.entity_id
_entity_poly.type
_entity_poly.pdbx_seq_one_letter_code
_entity_poly.pdbx_strand_id
1 'polypeptide(L)'
;MPSHRVLTLSFELHVPEGLRANIRGARIDAAIVALKSAVQSLAPSHFPWADRIVVRSEWSYRWLDSTDVITMPPTPDNTVTEGASGVPDDLELERLGPGEAR
;
A
#
# COMPACT_ATOMS: atom_id res chain seq x y z
N MET A 1 -7.42 16.12 -8.84
CA MET A 1 -7.26 14.65 -8.76
C MET A 1 -6.62 14.32 -7.42
N PRO A 2 -7.15 13.39 -6.63
CA PRO A 2 -6.48 12.95 -5.41
C PRO A 2 -5.14 12.29 -5.79
N SER A 3 -4.03 12.80 -5.25
CA SER A 3 -2.70 12.23 -5.45
C SER A 3 -2.47 11.11 -4.44
N HIS A 4 -2.06 9.93 -4.91
CA HIS A 4 -1.66 8.83 -4.04
C HIS A 4 -0.49 9.26 -3.15
N ARG A 5 -0.62 9.09 -1.83
CA ARG A 5 0.45 9.35 -0.88
C ARG A 5 1.29 8.07 -0.75
N VAL A 6 2.52 8.11 -1.24
CA VAL A 6 3.44 6.97 -1.24
C VAL A 6 4.71 7.36 -0.50
N LEU A 7 5.13 6.54 0.47
CA LEU A 7 6.45 6.61 1.06
C LEU A 7 7.34 5.56 0.38
N THR A 8 8.45 5.99 -0.21
CA THR A 8 9.44 5.09 -0.82
C THR A 8 10.72 5.08 0.02
N LEU A 9 11.17 3.88 0.39
CA LEU A 9 12.45 3.64 1.05
C LEU A 9 13.27 2.72 0.15
N SER A 10 14.51 3.10 -0.13
CA SER A 10 15.46 2.33 -0.95
C SER A 10 16.68 2.00 -0.11
N PHE A 11 17.09 0.72 -0.14
CA PHE A 11 18.26 0.23 0.57
C PHE A 11 19.24 -0.35 -0.44
N GLU A 12 20.50 0.09 -0.38
CA GLU A 12 21.58 -0.40 -1.23
C GLU A 12 22.61 -1.17 -0.39
N LEU A 13 22.86 -2.42 -0.77
CA LEU A 13 23.83 -3.30 -0.11
C LEU A 13 25.07 -3.41 -1.00
N HIS A 14 26.12 -2.67 -0.65
CA HIS A 14 27.36 -2.66 -1.42
C HIS A 14 28.25 -3.85 -1.06
N VAL A 15 28.71 -4.56 -2.08
CA VAL A 15 29.74 -5.59 -1.96
C VAL A 15 31.10 -4.94 -2.22
N PRO A 16 32.07 -5.06 -1.29
CA PRO A 16 33.38 -4.45 -1.48
C PRO A 16 34.14 -5.08 -2.65
N GLU A 17 34.94 -4.27 -3.33
CA GLU A 17 35.83 -4.75 -4.38
C GLU A 17 36.83 -5.78 -3.83
N GLY A 18 37.18 -6.76 -4.66
CA GLY A 18 38.14 -7.80 -4.27
C GLY A 18 37.61 -8.85 -3.29
N LEU A 19 36.30 -8.86 -2.97
CA LEU A 19 35.69 -9.93 -2.21
C LEU A 19 35.87 -11.28 -2.93
N ARG A 20 36.71 -12.15 -2.36
CA ARG A 20 36.97 -13.51 -2.89
C ARG A 20 35.87 -14.51 -2.56
N ALA A 21 34.90 -14.12 -1.74
CA ALA A 21 33.78 -14.98 -1.36
C ALA A 21 32.75 -15.06 -2.49
N ASN A 22 32.33 -16.27 -2.83
CA ASN A 22 31.26 -16.49 -3.80
C ASN A 22 29.90 -16.16 -3.17
N ILE A 23 29.23 -15.13 -3.70
CA ILE A 23 27.87 -14.77 -3.31
C ILE A 23 26.90 -15.73 -4.00
N ARG A 24 26.36 -16.66 -3.23
CA ARG A 24 25.42 -17.67 -3.72
C ARG A 24 24.03 -17.05 -3.91
N GLY A 25 23.38 -17.31 -5.05
CA GLY A 25 22.01 -16.86 -5.34
C GLY A 25 21.03 -17.18 -4.20
N ALA A 26 21.07 -18.43 -3.69
CA ALA A 26 20.21 -18.84 -2.57
C ALA A 26 20.36 -17.97 -1.29
N ARG A 27 21.53 -17.36 -1.06
CA ARG A 27 21.72 -16.42 0.07
C ARG A 27 21.08 -15.06 -0.22
N ILE A 28 21.12 -14.59 -1.47
CA ILE A 28 20.44 -13.38 -1.91
C ILE A 28 18.93 -13.58 -1.76
N ASP A 29 18.40 -14.70 -2.26
CA ASP A 29 16.98 -15.02 -2.18
C ASP A 29 16.50 -15.10 -0.73
N ALA A 30 17.27 -15.78 0.14
CA ALA A 30 16.96 -15.85 1.57
C ALA A 30 16.97 -14.47 2.25
N ALA A 31 17.90 -13.59 1.87
CA ALA A 31 17.96 -12.23 2.40
C ALA A 31 16.75 -11.40 1.94
N ILE A 32 16.37 -11.50 0.66
CA ILE A 32 15.18 -10.84 0.11
C ILE A 32 13.92 -11.29 0.86
N VAL A 33 13.74 -12.59 1.07
CA VAL A 33 12.60 -13.14 1.82
C VAL A 33 12.57 -12.59 3.25
N ALA A 34 13.71 -12.63 3.96
CA ALA A 34 13.79 -12.14 5.33
C ALA A 34 13.44 -10.64 5.45
N LEU A 35 13.94 -9.80 4.53
CA LEU A 35 13.63 -8.37 4.49
C LEU A 35 12.15 -8.12 4.20
N LYS A 36 11.57 -8.84 3.23
CA LYS A 36 10.13 -8.77 2.93
C LYS A 36 9.29 -9.10 4.15
N SER A 37 9.60 -10.19 4.84
CA SER A 37 8.88 -10.61 6.04
C SER A 37 9.00 -9.58 7.18
N ALA A 38 10.18 -9.00 7.38
CA ALA A 38 10.39 -7.97 8.38
C ALA A 38 9.53 -6.73 8.09
N VAL A 39 9.56 -6.21 6.85
CA VAL A 39 8.74 -5.05 6.45
C VAL A 39 7.25 -5.37 6.59
N GLN A 40 6.81 -6.54 6.12
CA GLN A 40 5.43 -6.98 6.24
C GLN A 40 4.96 -7.07 7.70
N SER A 41 5.83 -7.47 8.63
CA SER A 41 5.49 -7.55 10.05
C SER A 41 5.34 -6.18 10.73
N LEU A 42 6.08 -5.18 10.26
CA LEU A 42 6.10 -3.81 10.83
C LEU A 42 5.05 -2.90 10.19
N ALA A 43 4.67 -3.16 8.95
CA ALA A 43 3.77 -2.30 8.20
C ALA A 43 2.40 -2.08 8.89
N PRO A 44 1.71 -3.10 9.44
CA PRO A 44 0.42 -2.89 10.10
C PRO A 44 0.46 -1.91 11.28
N SER A 45 1.55 -1.91 12.06
CA SER A 45 1.65 -1.08 13.27
C SER A 45 2.07 0.36 12.99
N HIS A 46 2.82 0.60 11.91
CA HIS A 46 3.36 1.93 11.58
C HIS A 46 2.67 2.60 10.40
N PHE A 47 2.02 1.83 9.54
CA PHE A 47 1.30 2.31 8.35
C PHE A 47 -0.09 1.64 8.26
N PRO A 48 -0.96 1.82 9.26
CA PRO A 48 -2.27 1.15 9.30
C PRO A 48 -3.18 1.53 8.13
N TRP A 49 -2.93 2.66 7.48
CA TRP A 49 -3.65 3.16 6.29
C TRP A 49 -3.12 2.61 4.95
N ALA A 50 -2.04 1.82 4.95
CA ALA A 50 -1.53 1.22 3.72
C ALA A 50 -2.37 0.01 3.31
N ASP A 51 -2.84 -0.01 2.05
CA ASP A 51 -3.59 -1.14 1.47
C ASP A 51 -2.67 -2.22 0.87
N ARG A 52 -1.43 -1.85 0.50
CA ARG A 52 -0.45 -2.77 -0.08
C ARG A 52 0.99 -2.34 0.19
N ILE A 53 1.90 -3.30 0.09
CA ILE A 53 3.35 -3.10 0.08
C ILE A 53 3.87 -3.55 -1.29
N VAL A 54 4.65 -2.69 -1.96
CA VAL A 54 5.34 -3.03 -3.21
C VAL A 54 6.82 -3.17 -2.90
N VAL A 55 7.38 -4.36 -3.13
CA VAL A 55 8.81 -4.63 -2.91
C VAL A 55 9.48 -4.89 -4.24
N ARG A 56 10.38 -3.99 -4.63
CA ARG A 56 11.24 -4.13 -5.81
C ARG A 56 12.61 -4.63 -5.40
N SER A 57 13.09 -5.68 -6.04
CA SER A 57 14.38 -6.30 -5.76
C SER A 57 15.20 -6.40 -7.04
N GLU A 58 16.40 -5.86 -7.02
CA GLU A 58 17.33 -5.87 -8.16
C GLU A 58 18.73 -6.30 -7.69
N TRP A 59 19.44 -7.05 -8.53
CA TRP A 59 20.84 -7.41 -8.28
C TRP A 59 21.70 -7.14 -9.52
N SER A 60 22.62 -6.18 -9.44
CA SER A 60 23.30 -5.59 -10.61
C SER A 60 24.09 -6.56 -11.50
N TYR A 61 24.49 -7.73 -10.99
CA TYR A 61 25.24 -8.73 -11.76
C TYR A 61 24.39 -9.86 -12.37
N ARG A 62 23.07 -9.87 -12.17
CA ARG A 62 22.20 -10.91 -12.71
C ARG A 62 20.90 -10.32 -13.19
N TRP A 63 20.32 -10.98 -14.19
CA TRP A 63 19.10 -10.59 -14.88
C TRP A 63 17.84 -10.80 -14.01
N LEU A 64 17.95 -10.47 -12.71
CA LEU A 64 16.94 -10.66 -11.68
C LEU A 64 16.40 -9.28 -11.30
N ASP A 65 15.36 -8.88 -12.01
CA ASP A 65 14.44 -7.81 -11.61
C ASP A 65 13.14 -8.49 -11.19
N SER A 66 12.72 -8.30 -9.94
CA SER A 66 11.45 -8.82 -9.45
C SER A 66 10.70 -7.76 -8.66
N THR A 67 9.39 -7.70 -8.92
CA THR A 67 8.46 -6.84 -8.20
C THR A 67 7.38 -7.73 -7.60
N ASP A 68 7.26 -7.69 -6.28
CA ASP A 68 6.19 -8.37 -5.55
C ASP A 68 5.25 -7.35 -4.93
N VAL A 69 3.95 -7.62 -5.04
CA VAL A 69 2.89 -6.82 -4.43
C VAL A 69 2.24 -7.66 -3.35
N ILE A 70 2.33 -7.20 -2.11
CA ILE A 70 1.71 -7.83 -0.95
C ILE A 70 0.50 -6.98 -0.56
N THR A 71 -0.70 -7.52 -0.74
CA THR A 71 -1.93 -6.87 -0.31
C THR A 71 -2.09 -7.01 1.20
N MET A 72 -2.40 -5.90 1.87
CA MET A 72 -2.69 -5.89 3.30
C MET A 72 -4.14 -6.34 3.55
N PRO A 73 -4.43 -7.02 4.68
CA PRO A 73 -5.81 -7.27 5.07
C PRO A 73 -6.60 -5.96 5.20
N PRO A 74 -7.90 -5.94 4.81
CA PRO A 74 -8.72 -4.74 4.94
C PRO A 74 -8.97 -4.40 6.41
N THR A 75 -8.83 -3.12 6.72
CA THR A 75 -9.09 -2.47 8.01
C THR A 75 -9.88 -1.18 7.75
N PRO A 76 -10.51 -0.59 8.78
CA PRO A 76 -11.17 0.72 8.65
C PRO A 76 -10.23 1.82 8.16
N ASP A 77 -8.93 1.70 8.43
CA ASP A 77 -7.94 2.73 8.11
C ASP A 77 -7.38 2.61 6.68
N ASN A 78 -7.36 1.41 6.11
CA ASN A 78 -6.84 1.17 4.75
C ASN A 78 -7.94 0.84 3.71
N THR A 79 -9.22 0.90 4.10
CA THR A 79 -10.35 0.65 3.21
C THR A 79 -11.15 1.93 2.97
N VAL A 80 -11.13 2.44 1.74
CA VAL A 80 -12.02 3.53 1.36
C VAL A 80 -13.42 2.94 1.16
N THR A 81 -14.35 3.29 2.04
CA THR A 81 -15.77 2.97 1.83
C THR A 81 -16.32 4.00 0.84
N GLU A 82 -16.56 3.60 -0.41
CA GLU A 82 -17.29 4.45 -1.36
C GLU A 82 -18.72 4.64 -0.84
N GLY A 83 -18.99 5.76 -0.15
CA GLY A 83 -20.31 5.98 0.43
C GLY A 83 -20.42 7.11 1.44
N ALA A 84 -19.95 8.32 1.11
CA ALA A 84 -20.37 9.54 1.81
C ALA A 84 -20.39 10.75 0.87
N SER A 85 -20.93 10.59 -0.34
CA SER A 85 -21.57 11.72 -1.04
C SER A 85 -23.03 11.75 -0.58
N GLY A 86 -23.24 12.16 0.66
CA GLY A 86 -24.56 12.55 1.13
C GLY A 86 -24.93 13.84 0.42
N VAL A 87 -25.61 13.72 -0.72
CA VAL A 87 -26.50 14.80 -1.16
C VAL A 87 -27.68 14.74 -0.17
N PRO A 88 -27.92 15.79 0.63
CA PRO A 88 -29.15 15.84 1.42
C PRO A 88 -30.31 15.92 0.44
N ASP A 89 -31.15 14.89 0.47
CA ASP A 89 -32.45 14.82 -0.17
C ASP A 89 -33.42 15.67 0.66
N ASP A 90 -33.24 16.99 0.63
CA ASP A 90 -34.02 17.95 1.43
C ASP A 90 -34.12 19.30 0.69
N LEU A 91 -34.83 19.37 -0.44
CA LEU A 91 -35.45 20.61 -0.95
C LEU A 91 -36.55 20.30 -1.99
N GLU A 92 -37.70 19.77 -1.57
CA GLU A 92 -39.02 20.18 -2.12
C GLU A 92 -40.19 19.73 -1.20
N LEU A 93 -40.19 20.22 0.03
CA LEU A 93 -41.33 20.18 0.96
C LEU A 93 -42.04 21.55 0.96
N GLU A 94 -42.49 22.03 -0.20
CA GLU A 94 -43.33 23.24 -0.28
C GLU A 94 -44.38 23.17 -1.42
N ARG A 95 -45.33 22.24 -1.38
CA ARG A 95 -46.63 22.38 -2.12
C ARG A 95 -47.84 21.74 -1.44
N LEU A 96 -47.94 21.79 -0.12
CA LEU A 96 -49.20 21.55 0.58
C LEU A 96 -49.64 22.83 1.28
N GLY A 97 -50.36 23.68 0.52
CA GLY A 97 -51.19 24.73 1.11
C GLY A 97 -52.37 24.09 1.87
N PRO A 98 -52.76 24.64 3.02
CA PRO A 98 -53.77 24.04 3.90
C PRO A 98 -55.17 24.24 3.31
N GLY A 99 -56.05 23.27 3.57
CA GLY A 99 -57.44 23.33 3.13
C GLY A 99 -58.27 24.40 3.84
N GLU A 100 -59.36 24.81 3.17
CA GLU A 100 -60.57 25.24 3.86
C GLU A 100 -61.78 24.55 3.24
N ALA A 101 -62.57 23.98 4.12
CA ALA A 101 -63.84 23.32 3.84
C ALA A 101 -64.95 24.34 3.67
N ARG A 102 -65.76 24.19 2.62
CA ARG A 102 -67.24 24.17 2.66
C ARG A 102 -67.82 23.94 1.26
#